data_AF-A0A256YJJ0-F1
#
_entry.id   AF-A0A256YJJ0-F1
#
_cell.length_a   1.000
_cell.length_b   1.000
_cell.length_c   1.000
_cell.angle_alpha   90.00
_cell.angle_beta   90.00
_cell.angle_gamma   90.00
#
_symmetry.space_group_name_H-M   'P 1'
#
loop_
_entity.id
_entity.type
_entity.pdbx_description
1 polymer ?
#
loop_
_entity_poly.entity_id
_entity_poly.type
_entity_poly.pdbx_seq_one_letter_code
_entity_poly.pdbx_strand_id
1 'polypeptide(L)'
;MTLTDHLEILLIGDDTVVLDRITSLISKIIEPLKYRLTTIKSSINSISLYHLIINKEGSINKEISYIVILDNIPLEKLIDKYNIKEAHILETKCREERNSYCIKENNEIYITSTLLSIIGIPLKQTLKHFNKTIDKKKVIEAYTYTIYRRENKEIKRIKII
;
A
#
# COMPACT_ATOMS: atom_id res chain seq x y z
N MET A 1 -13.53 11.12 5.68
CA MET A 1 -13.08 10.41 4.44
C MET A 1 -12.65 11.45 3.42
N THR A 2 -11.44 11.34 2.90
CA THR A 2 -10.87 12.35 1.98
C THR A 2 -10.52 11.72 0.63
N LEU A 3 -11.03 12.28 -0.46
CA LEU A 3 -10.67 11.89 -1.83
C LEU A 3 -9.49 12.74 -2.31
N THR A 4 -8.53 12.10 -2.98
CA THR A 4 -7.32 12.77 -3.48
C THR A 4 -6.96 12.30 -4.89
N ASP A 5 -6.35 13.19 -5.68
CA ASP A 5 -5.73 12.86 -6.97
C ASP A 5 -4.23 12.56 -6.83
N HIS A 6 -3.69 12.62 -5.61
CA HIS A 6 -2.29 12.36 -5.25
C HIS A 6 -2.18 11.52 -3.98
N LEU A 7 -1.33 10.50 -3.98
CA LEU A 7 -1.08 9.64 -2.84
C LEU A 7 0.38 9.18 -2.81
N GLU A 8 1.02 9.35 -1.66
CA GLU A 8 2.37 8.81 -1.43
C GLU A 8 2.33 7.64 -0.45
N ILE A 9 3.00 6.55 -0.81
CA ILE A 9 3.07 5.32 -0.05
C ILE A 9 4.54 4.95 0.13
N LEU A 10 4.96 4.61 1.33
CA LEU A 10 6.30 4.08 1.61
C LEU A 10 6.20 2.57 1.88
N LEU A 11 6.74 1.74 0.98
CA LEU A 11 6.92 0.31 1.23
C LEU A 11 8.28 0.04 1.85
N ILE A 12 8.30 -0.79 2.88
CA ILE A 12 9.46 -1.08 3.71
C ILE A 12 9.60 -2.60 3.84
N GLY A 13 10.76 -3.14 3.46
CA GLY A 13 11.04 -4.57 3.53
C GLY A 13 12.50 -4.88 3.25
N ASP A 14 12.93 -6.09 3.60
CA ASP A 14 14.31 -6.53 3.35
C ASP A 14 14.42 -7.24 1.99
N ASP A 15 13.34 -7.85 1.50
CA ASP A 15 13.30 -8.54 0.21
C ASP A 15 12.90 -7.61 -0.95
N THR A 16 13.92 -7.16 -1.70
CA THR A 16 13.72 -6.30 -2.89
C THR A 16 12.90 -6.95 -4.00
N VAL A 17 12.92 -8.28 -4.14
CA VAL A 17 12.15 -9.01 -5.16
C VAL A 17 10.67 -8.92 -4.84
N VAL A 18 10.30 -9.09 -3.58
CA VAL A 18 8.91 -8.93 -3.12
C VAL A 18 8.44 -7.48 -3.32
N LEU A 19 9.26 -6.48 -2.94
CA LEU A 19 8.94 -5.06 -3.13
C LEU A 19 8.75 -4.69 -4.61
N ASP A 20 9.61 -5.21 -5.51
CA ASP A 20 9.49 -5.03 -6.95
C ASP A 20 8.18 -5.63 -7.50
N ARG A 21 7.81 -6.83 -7.05
CA ARG A 21 6.56 -7.47 -7.46
C ARG A 21 5.33 -6.69 -7.00
N ILE A 22 5.32 -6.22 -5.76
CA ILE A 22 4.22 -5.38 -5.23
C ILE A 22 4.10 -4.11 -6.06
N THR A 23 5.21 -3.42 -6.29
CA THR A 23 5.25 -2.17 -7.08
C THR A 23 4.74 -2.40 -8.50
N SER A 24 5.19 -3.47 -9.15
CA SER A 24 4.75 -3.88 -10.50
C SER A 24 3.25 -4.16 -10.56
N LEU A 25 2.71 -4.90 -9.59
CA LEU A 25 1.27 -5.20 -9.51
C LEU A 25 0.45 -3.92 -9.30
N ILE A 26 0.89 -3.01 -8.44
CA ILE A 26 0.22 -1.71 -8.22
C ILE A 26 0.19 -0.93 -9.53
N SER A 27 1.35 -0.74 -10.20
CA SER A 27 1.45 0.00 -11.48
C SER A 27 0.46 -0.54 -12.51
N LYS A 28 0.45 -1.87 -12.70
CA LYS A 28 -0.40 -2.56 -13.66
C LYS A 28 -1.89 -2.31 -13.44
N ILE A 29 -2.31 -2.05 -12.21
CA ILE A 29 -3.71 -1.86 -11.83
C ILE A 29 -4.10 -0.37 -11.86
N ILE A 30 -3.22 0.54 -11.46
CA ILE A 30 -3.56 1.96 -11.36
C ILE A 30 -3.37 2.74 -12.67
N GLU A 31 -2.42 2.34 -13.52
CA GLU A 31 -2.16 3.02 -14.80
C GLU A 31 -3.37 3.01 -15.75
N PRO A 32 -4.10 1.89 -15.92
CA PRO A 32 -5.35 1.90 -16.70
C PRO A 32 -6.44 2.83 -16.15
N LEU A 33 -6.32 3.26 -14.89
CA LEU A 33 -7.22 4.22 -14.25
C LEU A 33 -6.76 5.68 -14.45
N LYS A 34 -5.81 5.92 -15.36
CA LYS A 34 -5.20 7.23 -15.68
C LYS A 34 -4.42 7.85 -14.52
N TYR A 35 -3.89 7.02 -13.64
CA TYR A 35 -2.91 7.43 -12.64
C TYR A 35 -1.51 7.07 -13.10
N ARG A 36 -0.51 7.88 -12.74
CA ARG A 36 0.90 7.55 -12.93
C ARG A 36 1.47 7.03 -11.61
N LEU A 37 2.29 5.98 -11.69
CA LEU A 37 3.12 5.53 -10.57
C LEU A 37 4.57 5.96 -10.82
N THR A 38 5.14 6.70 -9.87
CA THR A 38 6.59 6.93 -9.82
C THR A 38 7.15 6.22 -8.59
N THR A 39 8.27 5.51 -8.75
CA THR A 39 8.91 4.78 -7.65
C THR A 39 10.32 5.32 -7.43
N ILE A 40 10.60 5.77 -6.21
CA ILE A 40 11.93 6.18 -5.76
C ILE A 40 12.44 5.11 -4.79
N LYS A 41 13.54 4.45 -5.15
CA LYS A 41 14.15 3.39 -4.34
C LYS A 41 15.29 3.95 -3.49
N SER A 42 15.36 3.56 -2.23
CA SER A 42 16.46 3.89 -1.33
C SER A 42 16.68 2.76 -0.32
N SER A 43 17.74 2.82 0.47
CA SER A 43 18.02 1.84 1.52
C SER A 43 18.61 2.49 2.78
N ILE A 44 18.37 1.87 3.94
CA ILE A 44 18.90 2.29 5.23
C ILE A 44 19.20 1.03 6.05
N ASN A 45 20.44 0.84 6.52
CA ASN A 45 20.82 -0.28 7.38
C ASN A 45 20.34 -1.65 6.84
N SER A 46 20.55 -1.91 5.54
CA SER A 46 20.10 -3.11 4.82
C SER A 46 18.59 -3.24 4.59
N ILE A 47 17.76 -2.32 5.11
CA ILE A 47 16.33 -2.25 4.83
C ILE A 47 16.13 -1.51 3.51
N SER A 48 15.30 -2.05 2.63
CA SER A 48 14.93 -1.43 1.36
C SER A 48 13.64 -0.61 1.50
N LEU A 49 13.64 0.57 0.88
CA LEU A 49 12.57 1.57 0.97
C LEU A 49 12.13 1.97 -0.43
N TYR A 50 10.85 1.73 -0.73
CA TYR A 50 10.25 2.08 -2.01
C TYR A 50 9.20 3.16 -1.77
N HIS A 51 9.54 4.38 -2.15
CA HIS A 51 8.62 5.51 -2.10
C HIS A 51 7.83 5.57 -3.39
N LEU A 52 6.56 5.17 -3.29
CA LEU A 52 5.60 5.15 -4.36
C LEU A 52 4.80 6.44 -4.37
N ILE A 53 4.79 7.12 -5.51
CA ILE A 53 4.04 8.36 -5.73
C ILE A 53 3.00 8.05 -6.80
N ILE A 54 1.73 8.04 -6.40
CA ILE A 54 0.57 7.81 -7.27
C ILE A 54 -0.12 9.15 -7.49
N ASN A 55 -0.19 9.64 -8.72
CA ASN A 55 -0.84 10.91 -9.00
C ASN A 55 -1.51 10.97 -10.38
N LYS A 56 -2.46 11.90 -10.52
CA LYS A 56 -2.86 12.42 -11.84
C LYS A 56 -1.96 13.58 -12.22
N GLU A 57 -1.71 13.74 -13.52
CA GLU A 57 -0.86 14.80 -14.07
C GLU A 57 -1.13 16.17 -13.39
N GLY A 58 -0.07 16.82 -12.89
CA GLY A 58 -0.14 18.16 -12.32
C GLY A 58 -0.35 18.26 -10.80
N SER A 59 -0.45 17.16 -10.07
CA SER A 59 -0.57 17.18 -8.59
C SER A 59 0.73 16.73 -7.89
N ILE A 60 1.22 17.57 -6.98
CA ILE A 60 2.41 17.32 -6.14
C ILE A 60 2.02 17.62 -4.69
N ASN A 61 1.96 16.59 -3.85
CA ASN A 61 1.78 16.76 -2.41
C ASN A 61 2.78 15.88 -1.65
N LYS A 62 3.72 16.46 -0.92
CA LYS A 62 4.93 15.77 -0.42
C LYS A 62 4.73 14.94 0.85
N GLU A 63 3.49 14.57 1.19
CA GLU A 63 3.20 13.88 2.45
C GLU A 63 2.88 12.40 2.23
N ILE A 64 3.63 11.55 2.93
CA ILE A 64 3.40 10.10 2.97
C ILE A 64 2.07 9.83 3.66
N SER A 65 1.11 9.30 2.88
CA SER A 65 -0.23 8.97 3.37
C SER A 65 -0.29 7.57 3.97
N TYR A 66 0.53 6.65 3.47
CA TYR A 66 0.54 5.26 3.88
C TYR A 66 1.95 4.72 4.02
N ILE A 67 2.14 3.84 4.99
CA ILE A 67 3.38 3.07 5.16
C ILE A 67 3.01 1.60 5.20
N VAL A 68 3.73 0.77 4.46
CA VAL A 68 3.52 -0.67 4.42
C VAL A 68 4.80 -1.38 4.83
N ILE A 69 4.70 -2.26 5.83
CA ILE A 69 5.84 -2.92 6.45
C ILE A 69 5.67 -4.43 6.29
N LEU A 70 6.63 -5.06 5.62
CA LEU A 70 6.54 -6.47 5.24
C LEU A 70 7.17 -7.42 6.26
N ASP A 71 7.99 -6.89 7.18
CA ASP A 71 8.78 -7.67 8.15
C ASP A 71 8.79 -7.01 9.54
N ASN A 72 9.56 -7.57 10.48
CA ASN A 72 9.73 -7.02 11.83
C ASN A 72 10.70 -5.83 11.84
N ILE A 73 10.34 -4.77 11.12
CA ILE A 73 11.20 -3.60 10.97
C ILE A 73 10.87 -2.57 12.07
N PRO A 74 11.86 -2.10 12.86
CA PRO A 74 11.63 -1.11 13.90
C PRO A 74 11.38 0.28 13.28
N LEU A 75 10.11 0.65 13.21
CA LEU A 75 9.61 1.94 12.70
C LEU A 75 10.19 3.16 13.43
N GLU A 76 10.56 3.05 14.71
CA GLU A 76 11.07 4.18 15.50
C GLU A 76 12.24 4.89 14.81
N LYS A 77 13.07 4.14 14.07
CA LYS A 77 14.23 4.69 13.34
C LYS A 77 13.87 5.43 12.05
N LEU A 78 12.63 5.31 11.58
CA LEU A 78 12.16 5.84 10.30
C LEU A 78 11.21 7.04 10.48
N ILE A 79 10.55 7.15 11.64
CA ILE A 79 9.56 8.19 11.95
C ILE A 79 10.13 9.60 11.79
N ASP A 80 11.33 9.85 12.32
CA ASP A 80 11.96 11.17 12.28
C ASP A 80 12.46 11.56 10.89
N LYS A 81 12.92 10.57 10.10
CA LYS A 81 13.48 10.82 8.76
C LYS A 81 12.40 11.12 7.71
N TYR A 82 11.23 10.51 7.83
CA TYR A 82 10.16 10.59 6.83
C TYR A 82 8.93 11.36 7.29
N ASN A 83 9.00 12.06 8.43
CA ASN A 83 7.91 12.85 9.01
C ASN A 83 6.58 12.08 9.03
N ILE A 84 6.62 10.85 9.56
CA ILE A 84 5.57 9.82 9.48
C ILE A 84 4.30 10.15 10.30
N LYS A 85 4.21 11.31 10.94
CA LYS A 85 3.26 11.59 12.03
C LYS A 85 1.77 11.40 11.66
N GLU A 86 1.39 11.55 10.40
CA GLU A 86 -0.01 11.42 9.95
C GLU A 86 -0.26 10.22 9.00
N ALA A 87 0.75 9.38 8.78
CA ALA A 87 0.62 8.27 7.84
C ALA A 87 -0.12 7.07 8.46
N HIS A 88 -0.98 6.43 7.67
CA HIS A 88 -1.59 5.16 8.08
C HIS A 88 -0.61 4.01 7.88
N ILE A 89 -0.43 3.19 8.92
CA ILE A 89 0.53 2.08 8.90
C ILE A 89 -0.20 0.78 8.60
N LEU A 90 0.32 0.00 7.65
CA LEU A 90 -0.08 -1.37 7.32
C LEU A 90 1.09 -2.31 7.63
N GLU A 91 0.86 -3.40 8.35
CA GLU A 91 1.90 -4.33 8.77
C GLU A 91 1.48 -5.78 8.53
N THR A 92 2.37 -6.61 7.97
CA THR A 92 2.15 -8.06 7.85
C THR A 92 2.28 -8.79 9.21
N LYS A 93 3.03 -8.23 10.15
CA LYS A 93 3.17 -8.69 11.54
C LYS A 93 2.63 -7.62 12.48
N CYS A 94 1.32 -7.63 12.65
CA CYS A 94 0.62 -6.65 13.47
C CYS A 94 1.10 -6.65 14.92
N ARG A 95 1.35 -5.47 15.46
CA ARG A 95 1.66 -5.25 16.88
C ARG A 95 0.45 -4.61 17.53
N GLU A 96 -0.07 -5.22 18.58
CA GLU A 96 -1.28 -4.76 19.28
C GLU A 96 -1.16 -3.31 19.79
N GLU A 97 0.07 -2.88 20.09
CA GLU A 97 0.38 -1.55 20.61
C GLU A 97 0.33 -0.44 19.55
N ARG A 98 0.35 -0.79 18.26
CA ARG A 98 0.28 0.18 17.16
C ARG A 98 -1.11 0.19 16.59
N ASN A 99 -1.65 1.39 16.36
CA ASN A 99 -2.91 1.57 15.64
C ASN A 99 -2.77 1.28 14.13
N SER A 100 -2.22 0.12 13.75
CA SER A 100 -1.92 -0.29 12.38
C SER A 100 -3.03 -1.14 11.76
N TYR A 101 -2.99 -1.28 10.45
CA TYR A 101 -3.81 -2.21 9.69
C TYR A 101 -3.04 -3.51 9.49
N CYS A 102 -3.62 -4.61 9.93
CA CYS A 102 -3.01 -5.91 9.73
C CYS A 102 -3.17 -6.37 8.29
N ILE A 103 -2.10 -6.88 7.71
CA ILE A 103 -2.13 -7.65 6.47
C ILE A 103 -2.07 -9.12 6.89
N LYS A 104 -3.08 -9.90 6.53
CA LYS A 104 -3.25 -11.29 7.01
C LYS A 104 -2.09 -12.21 6.61
N GLU A 105 -1.48 -11.98 5.46
CA GLU A 105 -0.46 -12.85 4.87
C GLU A 105 0.68 -12.00 4.29
N ASN A 106 1.94 -12.38 4.56
CA ASN A 106 3.11 -11.81 3.90
C ASN A 106 3.27 -12.40 2.50
N ASN A 107 2.39 -11.97 1.59
CA ASN A 107 2.37 -12.39 0.19
C ASN A 107 2.07 -11.18 -0.70
N GLU A 108 2.75 -11.06 -1.83
CA GLU A 108 2.70 -9.87 -2.69
C GLU A 108 1.28 -9.57 -3.20
N ILE A 109 0.47 -10.60 -3.48
CA ILE A 109 -0.92 -10.44 -3.92
C ILE A 109 -1.78 -9.94 -2.77
N TYR A 110 -1.58 -10.49 -1.57
CA TYR A 110 -2.34 -10.12 -0.38
C TYR A 110 -2.05 -8.69 0.03
N ILE A 111 -0.77 -8.33 0.12
CA ILE A 111 -0.29 -6.98 0.45
C ILE A 111 -0.84 -5.96 -0.55
N THR A 112 -0.63 -6.22 -1.85
CA THR A 112 -1.11 -5.32 -2.90
C THR A 112 -2.63 -5.16 -2.84
N SER A 113 -3.37 -6.25 -2.67
CA SER A 113 -4.84 -6.22 -2.62
C SER A 113 -5.38 -5.48 -1.40
N THR A 114 -4.77 -5.66 -0.23
CA THR A 114 -5.11 -4.89 0.97
C THR A 114 -4.88 -3.40 0.75
N LEU A 115 -3.71 -3.02 0.23
CA LEU A 115 -3.39 -1.62 -0.07
C LEU A 115 -4.38 -1.01 -1.08
N LEU A 116 -4.64 -1.71 -2.20
CA LEU A 116 -5.60 -1.26 -3.22
C LEU A 116 -7.02 -1.07 -2.65
N SER A 117 -7.46 -1.98 -1.78
CA SER A 117 -8.75 -1.88 -1.07
C SER A 117 -8.81 -0.65 -0.17
N ILE A 118 -7.74 -0.37 0.58
CA ILE A 118 -7.65 0.80 1.47
C ILE A 118 -7.71 2.09 0.65
N ILE A 119 -6.86 2.22 -0.39
CA ILE A 119 -6.81 3.42 -1.21
C ILE A 119 -8.05 3.59 -2.11
N GLY A 120 -8.97 2.62 -2.11
CA GLY A 120 -10.30 2.76 -2.71
C GLY A 120 -10.43 2.22 -4.13
N ILE A 121 -9.49 1.40 -4.61
CA ILE A 121 -9.64 0.69 -5.89
C ILE A 121 -10.77 -0.35 -5.77
N PRO A 122 -11.71 -0.44 -6.73
CA PRO A 122 -12.79 -1.40 -6.66
C PRO A 122 -12.24 -2.81 -6.92
N LEU A 123 -12.71 -3.78 -6.13
CA LEU A 123 -12.38 -5.20 -6.28
C LEU A 123 -12.52 -5.68 -7.73
N LYS A 124 -13.60 -5.26 -8.41
CA LYS A 124 -13.86 -5.61 -9.82
C LYS A 124 -12.74 -5.16 -10.75
N GLN A 125 -12.12 -4.01 -10.51
CA GLN A 125 -11.01 -3.53 -11.33
C GLN A 125 -9.74 -4.34 -11.04
N THR A 126 -9.40 -4.54 -9.77
CA THR A 126 -8.24 -5.37 -9.37
C THR A 126 -8.32 -6.79 -9.96
N LEU A 127 -9.48 -7.45 -9.89
CA LEU A 127 -9.66 -8.82 -10.36
C LEU A 127 -9.41 -9.02 -11.86
N LYS A 128 -9.51 -7.97 -12.69
CA LYS A 128 -9.23 -8.05 -14.14
C LYS A 128 -7.76 -8.36 -14.43
N HIS A 129 -6.85 -8.09 -13.49
CA HIS A 129 -5.41 -8.24 -13.68
C HIS A 129 -4.86 -9.60 -13.24
N PHE A 130 -5.71 -10.46 -12.67
CA PHE A 130 -5.36 -11.79 -12.20
C PHE A 130 -6.16 -12.83 -13.00
N ASN A 131 -5.47 -13.82 -13.57
CA ASN A 131 -6.12 -14.84 -14.40
C ASN A 131 -6.36 -16.15 -13.65
N LYS A 132 -5.44 -16.53 -12.74
CA LYS A 132 -5.53 -17.79 -12.01
C LYS A 132 -6.59 -17.70 -10.90
N THR A 133 -7.39 -18.76 -10.74
CA THR A 133 -8.42 -18.84 -9.70
C THR A 133 -7.85 -18.67 -8.30
N ILE A 134 -6.68 -19.25 -8.03
CA ILE A 134 -6.01 -19.15 -6.72
C ILE A 134 -5.65 -17.70 -6.37
N ASP A 135 -5.14 -16.94 -7.34
CA ASP A 135 -4.77 -15.53 -7.15
C ASP A 135 -6.02 -14.68 -6.91
N LYS A 136 -7.09 -14.89 -7.70
CA LYS A 136 -8.37 -14.19 -7.51
C LYS A 136 -8.95 -14.45 -6.11
N LYS A 137 -8.86 -15.67 -5.60
CA LYS A 137 -9.29 -16.01 -4.24
C LYS A 137 -8.52 -15.20 -3.20
N LYS A 138 -7.19 -15.12 -3.32
CA LYS A 138 -6.35 -14.28 -2.44
C LYS A 138 -6.74 -12.80 -2.48
N VAL A 139 -7.01 -12.26 -3.67
CA VAL A 139 -7.49 -10.86 -3.82
C VAL A 139 -8.80 -10.66 -3.06
N ILE A 140 -9.79 -11.53 -3.27
CA ILE A 140 -11.11 -11.42 -2.61
C ILE A 140 -10.96 -11.51 -1.09
N GLU A 141 -10.17 -12.46 -0.60
CA GLU A 141 -9.91 -12.62 0.82
C GLU A 141 -9.25 -11.37 1.42
N ALA A 142 -8.23 -10.81 0.76
CA ALA A 142 -7.55 -9.61 1.22
C ALA A 142 -8.48 -8.41 1.29
N TYR A 143 -9.31 -8.19 0.26
CA TYR A 143 -10.32 -7.13 0.25
C TYR A 143 -11.33 -7.30 1.40
N THR A 144 -11.86 -8.50 1.56
CA THR A 144 -12.85 -8.83 2.59
C THR A 144 -12.27 -8.61 3.98
N TYR A 145 -11.08 -9.15 4.24
CA TYR A 145 -10.36 -8.98 5.51
C TYR A 145 -10.15 -7.49 5.84
N THR A 146 -9.72 -6.71 4.85
CA THR A 146 -9.49 -5.26 4.99
C THR A 146 -10.76 -4.51 5.37
N ILE A 147 -11.90 -4.85 4.76
CA ILE A 147 -13.19 -4.20 5.03
C ILE A 147 -13.66 -4.47 6.47
N TYR A 148 -13.61 -5.73 6.91
CA TYR A 148 -14.07 -6.11 8.26
C TYR A 148 -13.14 -5.59 9.36
N ARG A 149 -11.86 -5.35 9.08
CA ARG A 149 -10.87 -4.82 10.04
C ARG A 149 -10.75 -3.30 10.02
N ARG A 150 -11.61 -2.59 9.29
CA ARG A 150 -11.47 -1.14 9.05
C ARG A 150 -11.97 -0.25 10.19
N GLU A 151 -12.40 -0.83 11.32
CA GLU A 151 -13.10 -0.14 12.41
C GLU A 151 -12.62 1.32 12.62
N ASN A 152 -13.49 2.26 12.23
CA ASN A 152 -13.43 3.72 12.47
C ASN A 152 -12.18 4.52 12.10
N LYS A 153 -11.27 4.00 11.27
CA LYS A 153 -10.11 4.77 10.80
C LYS A 153 -10.48 5.68 9.61
N GLU A 154 -10.25 6.99 9.76
CA GLU A 154 -10.27 7.90 8.61
C GLU A 154 -9.19 7.46 7.62
N ILE A 155 -9.49 7.44 6.32
CA ILE A 155 -8.51 7.06 5.29
C ILE A 155 -8.58 7.98 4.08
N LYS A 156 -7.41 8.23 3.47
CA LYS A 156 -7.23 8.97 2.21
C LYS A 156 -7.40 8.01 1.02
N ARG A 157 -8.35 8.26 0.13
CA ARG A 157 -8.65 7.39 -1.03
C ARG A 157 -8.41 8.11 -2.34
N ILE A 158 -7.98 7.38 -3.36
CA ILE A 158 -7.86 7.96 -4.69
C ILE A 158 -9.25 8.20 -5.31
N LYS A 159 -9.41 9.28 -6.08
CA LYS A 159 -10.67 9.60 -6.75
C LYS A 159 -10.83 8.82 -8.05
N ILE A 160 -11.79 7.90 -8.07
CA ILE A 160 -12.10 7.09 -9.25
C ILE A 160 -13.32 7.73 -9.93
N ILE A 161 -13.14 8.09 -11.21
CA ILE A 161 -14.14 8.76 -12.05
C ILE A 161 -14.79 7.71 -12.94
#